data_AF-A0A239PCC3-F1
#
_entry.id   AF-A0A239PCC3-F1
#
_cell.length_a   1.000
_cell.length_b   1.000
_cell.length_c   1.000
_cell.angle_alpha   90.00
_cell.angle_beta   90.00
_cell.angle_gamma   90.00
#
_symmetry.space_group_name_H-M   'P 1'
#
loop_
_entity.id
_entity.type
_entity.pdbx_description
1 polymer ?
#
loop_
_entity_poly.entity_id
_entity_poly.type
_entity_poly.pdbx_seq_one_letter_code
_entity_poly.pdbx_strand_id
1 'polypeptide(L)'
;MSVYSWLDDTAFCATHVRGLTPHEALARLGIEVFDGDDEEDEIEEGLICAHPAEGGTILSEWNGFAGTMDEVLRPLSAGTVTASVFVNVNRVASFDHYADGRKILSFDPLIPYDADDAPQDYLADRIELGLVHGNSEGGLAAALQLAQRITGVRPNTSSHIAAAHGVLEY
;
A
#
# COMPACT_ATOMS: atom_id res chain seq x y z
N MET A 1 -18.94 -0.62 -7.35
CA MET A 1 -18.29 0.31 -6.41
C MET A 1 -16.99 -0.33 -6.01
N SER A 2 -15.85 0.28 -6.33
CA SER A 2 -14.54 -0.24 -5.95
C SER A 2 -14.45 -0.27 -4.42
N VAL A 3 -13.91 -1.33 -3.81
CA VAL A 3 -13.69 -1.42 -2.36
C VAL A 3 -12.68 -0.38 -1.83
N TYR A 4 -12.06 0.38 -2.74
CA TYR A 4 -11.16 1.49 -2.50
C TYR A 4 -11.71 2.82 -3.05
N SER A 5 -13.02 3.05 -3.01
CA SER A 5 -13.59 4.32 -3.49
C SER A 5 -13.14 5.56 -2.70
N TRP A 6 -12.45 5.35 -1.58
CA TRP A 6 -11.86 6.36 -0.71
C TRP A 6 -10.37 6.63 -1.03
N LEU A 7 -9.75 5.85 -1.92
CA LEU A 7 -8.45 6.20 -2.49
C LEU A 7 -8.64 7.11 -3.71
N ASP A 8 -7.76 8.08 -3.88
CA ASP A 8 -7.65 8.87 -5.10
C ASP A 8 -7.28 7.96 -6.28
N ASP A 9 -7.89 8.17 -7.44
CA ASP A 9 -7.68 7.33 -8.62
C ASP A 9 -6.57 7.85 -9.56
N THR A 10 -6.01 9.02 -9.26
CA THR A 10 -5.05 9.75 -10.07
C THR A 10 -3.63 9.68 -9.48
N ALA A 11 -3.49 9.83 -8.16
CA ALA A 11 -2.21 9.68 -7.45
C ALA A 11 -2.42 9.24 -5.98
N PHE A 12 -1.87 8.09 -5.63
CA PHE A 12 -1.96 7.57 -4.28
C PHE A 12 -0.79 6.66 -3.94
N CYS A 13 -0.58 6.47 -2.64
CA CYS A 13 0.09 5.29 -2.11
C CYS A 13 -0.86 4.55 -1.16
N ALA A 14 -0.93 3.22 -1.27
CA ALA A 14 -1.76 2.37 -0.41
C ALA A 14 -0.93 1.20 0.12
N THR A 15 -0.57 1.25 1.39
CA THR A 15 0.32 0.27 2.05
C THR A 15 -0.47 -0.62 3.01
N HIS A 16 -0.59 -1.90 2.67
CA HIS A 16 -1.25 -2.93 3.46
C HIS A 16 -0.29 -3.54 4.47
N VAL A 17 -0.54 -3.38 5.77
CA VAL A 17 0.34 -3.86 6.85
C VAL A 17 -0.36 -4.93 7.68
N ARG A 18 0.17 -6.16 7.66
CA ARG A 18 -0.44 -7.31 8.35
C ARG A 18 -0.35 -7.19 9.87
N GLY A 19 -1.48 -7.40 10.52
CA GLY A 19 -1.58 -7.69 11.95
C GLY A 19 -1.30 -6.52 12.89
N LEU A 20 -1.07 -5.32 12.36
CA LEU A 20 -0.87 -4.11 13.15
C LEU A 20 -2.14 -3.28 13.18
N THR A 21 -2.37 -2.64 14.31
CA THR A 21 -3.33 -1.55 14.44
C THR A 21 -2.83 -0.27 13.72
N PRO A 22 -3.72 0.69 13.43
CA PRO A 22 -3.35 1.97 12.83
C PRO A 22 -2.19 2.68 13.55
N HIS A 23 -2.28 2.82 14.88
CA HIS A 23 -1.22 3.42 15.69
C HIS A 23 0.08 2.64 15.68
N GLU A 24 0.03 1.31 15.78
CA GLU A 24 1.24 0.48 15.73
C GLU A 24 1.96 0.57 14.38
N ALA A 25 1.21 0.67 13.29
CA ALA A 25 1.77 0.84 11.96
C ALA A 25 2.50 2.19 11.84
N LEU A 26 1.86 3.30 12.23
CA LEU A 26 2.49 4.63 12.18
C LEU A 26 3.67 4.76 13.16
N ALA A 27 3.55 4.21 14.38
CA ALA A 27 4.61 4.26 15.38
C ALA A 27 5.91 3.58 14.91
N ARG A 28 5.83 2.60 14.00
CA ARG A 28 7.03 1.98 13.39
C ARG A 28 7.84 2.93 12.52
N LEU A 29 7.22 3.99 12.02
CA LEU A 29 7.89 5.01 11.20
C LEU A 29 8.68 6.01 12.06
N GLY A 30 8.51 5.99 13.39
CA GLY A 30 9.18 6.91 14.30
C GLY A 30 8.66 8.36 14.20
N ILE A 31 7.48 8.54 13.62
CA ILE A 31 6.79 9.83 13.49
C ILE A 31 5.83 10.07 14.65
N GLU A 32 5.44 11.33 14.84
CA GLU A 32 4.35 11.67 15.75
C GLU A 32 3.03 11.09 15.22
N VAL A 33 2.25 10.49 16.12
CA VAL A 33 0.96 9.86 15.80
C VAL A 33 -0.12 10.56 16.58
N PHE A 34 -1.16 11.01 15.87
CA PHE A 34 -2.31 11.67 16.46
C PHE A 34 -3.60 11.01 16.00
N ASP A 35 -4.59 10.99 16.91
CA ASP A 35 -5.95 10.58 16.57
C ASP A 35 -6.57 11.65 15.68
N GLY A 36 -7.34 11.24 14.69
CA GLY A 36 -8.16 12.15 13.92
C GLY A 36 -9.20 11.37 13.15
N ASP A 37 -10.44 11.77 13.31
CA ASP A 37 -11.50 11.70 12.31
C ASP A 37 -11.09 12.63 11.16
N ASP A 38 -11.16 12.18 9.90
CA ASP A 38 -10.76 12.94 8.71
C ASP A 38 -11.39 14.36 8.70
N GLU A 39 -10.71 15.37 9.27
CA GLU A 39 -11.12 16.77 9.09
C GLU A 39 -10.61 17.20 7.70
N GLU A 40 -11.55 17.21 6.74
CA GLU A 40 -11.38 17.33 5.28
C GLU A 40 -10.55 18.52 4.74
N ASP A 41 -9.95 19.37 5.58
CA ASP A 41 -9.55 20.71 5.18
C ASP A 41 -8.04 20.99 5.09
N GLU A 42 -7.15 20.09 5.54
CA GLU A 42 -5.69 20.28 5.39
C GLU A 42 -4.97 18.99 4.96
N ILE A 43 -4.81 18.79 3.65
CA ILE A 43 -3.91 17.77 3.12
C ILE A 43 -2.48 18.33 3.20
N GLU A 44 -1.80 18.02 4.29
CA GLU A 44 -0.38 18.34 4.47
C GLU A 44 0.50 17.42 3.61
N GLU A 45 1.59 17.95 3.06
CA GLU A 45 2.59 17.13 2.37
C GLU A 45 3.17 16.11 3.35
N GLY A 46 3.22 14.84 2.94
CA GLY A 46 3.71 13.76 3.79
C GLY A 46 2.69 13.24 4.81
N LEU A 47 1.43 13.70 4.78
CA LEU A 47 0.36 13.14 5.61
C LEU A 47 0.08 11.68 5.22
N ILE A 48 0.11 10.80 6.23
CA ILE A 48 -0.22 9.39 6.12
C ILE A 48 -1.45 9.11 6.99
N CYS A 49 -2.55 8.72 6.36
CA CYS A 49 -3.77 8.29 7.05
C CYS A 49 -3.73 6.77 7.30
N ALA A 50 -3.98 6.33 8.52
CA ALA A 50 -4.01 4.92 8.88
C ALA A 50 -5.43 4.42 9.10
N HIS A 51 -5.86 3.51 8.22
CA HIS A 51 -7.22 2.98 8.19
C HIS A 51 -7.29 1.58 8.79
N PRO A 52 -8.23 1.32 9.72
CA PRO A 52 -8.45 -0.03 10.22
C PRO A 52 -8.93 -0.93 9.08
N ALA A 53 -8.37 -2.14 9.00
CA ALA A 53 -8.68 -3.11 7.96
C ALA A 53 -8.85 -4.51 8.55
N GLU A 54 -9.55 -5.40 7.85
CA GLU A 54 -9.56 -6.81 8.24
C GLU A 54 -8.13 -7.35 8.13
N GLY A 55 -7.62 -8.01 9.17
CA GLY A 55 -6.29 -8.61 9.17
C GLY A 55 -5.12 -7.63 9.38
N GLY A 56 -5.38 -6.33 9.59
CA GLY A 56 -4.34 -5.34 9.87
C GLY A 56 -4.78 -3.90 9.61
N THR A 57 -3.92 -3.15 8.93
CA THR A 57 -4.10 -1.71 8.65
C THR A 57 -3.76 -1.41 7.20
N ILE A 58 -4.45 -0.44 6.61
CA ILE A 58 -4.06 0.15 5.32
C ILE A 58 -3.64 1.60 5.57
N LEU A 59 -2.39 1.92 5.24
CA LEU A 59 -1.93 3.31 5.22
C LEU A 59 -2.21 3.89 3.84
N SER A 60 -2.75 5.10 3.78
CA SER A 60 -2.97 5.82 2.53
C SER A 60 -2.31 7.19 2.53
N GLU A 61 -1.77 7.54 1.38
CA GLU A 61 -1.20 8.85 1.11
C GLU A 61 -1.88 9.43 -0.12
N TRP A 62 -2.33 10.69 -0.02
CA TRP A 62 -2.79 11.43 -1.19
C TRP A 62 -1.59 12.07 -1.90
N ASN A 63 -1.35 11.69 -3.16
CA ASN A 63 -0.21 12.18 -3.94
C ASN A 63 1.17 12.03 -3.24
N GLY A 64 1.27 11.18 -2.22
CA GLY A 64 2.51 10.83 -1.52
C GLY A 64 3.15 9.57 -2.11
N PHE A 65 4.41 9.32 -1.72
CA PHE A 65 5.20 8.18 -2.21
C PHE A 65 5.95 7.45 -1.10
N ALA A 66 5.65 7.70 0.17
CA ALA A 66 6.37 7.12 1.30
C ALA A 66 6.32 5.59 1.26
N GLY A 67 5.19 5.00 0.85
CA GLY A 67 5.09 3.56 0.62
C GLY A 67 5.90 2.99 -0.55
N THR A 68 6.78 3.76 -1.19
CA THR A 68 7.82 3.27 -2.12
C THR A 68 9.21 3.21 -1.48
N MET A 69 9.37 3.86 -0.31
CA MET A 69 10.66 4.06 0.35
C MET A 69 11.04 2.87 1.22
N ASP A 70 12.31 2.48 1.16
CA ASP A 70 12.87 1.41 1.98
C ASP A 70 12.78 1.79 3.48
N GLU A 71 12.97 3.06 3.81
CA GLU A 71 12.88 3.64 5.15
C GLU A 71 11.48 3.47 5.78
N VAL A 72 10.45 3.27 4.95
CA VAL A 72 9.06 3.07 5.37
C VAL A 72 8.69 1.58 5.34
N LEU A 73 8.97 0.89 4.24
CA LEU A 73 8.54 -0.51 4.08
C LEU A 73 9.33 -1.49 4.95
N ARG A 74 10.60 -1.19 5.27
CA ARG A 74 11.41 -2.03 6.17
C ARG A 74 10.86 -2.06 7.59
N PRO A 75 10.65 -0.93 8.29
CA PRO A 75 10.09 -0.97 9.64
C PRO A 75 8.64 -1.50 9.64
N LEU A 76 7.80 -1.16 8.66
CA LEU A 76 6.43 -1.67 8.58
C LEU A 76 6.36 -3.19 8.45
N SER A 77 7.34 -3.80 7.76
CA SER A 77 7.40 -5.26 7.61
C SER A 77 8.13 -5.99 8.74
N ALA A 78 8.77 -5.32 9.70
CA ALA A 78 9.54 -5.98 10.76
C ALA A 78 8.67 -6.99 11.55
N GLY A 79 9.05 -8.27 11.55
CA GLY A 79 8.25 -9.33 12.18
C GLY A 79 6.87 -9.59 11.56
N THR A 80 6.57 -9.06 10.38
CA THR A 80 5.30 -9.22 9.66
C THR A 80 5.49 -9.10 8.14
N VAL A 81 4.42 -8.79 7.42
CA VAL A 81 4.36 -8.62 5.96
C VAL A 81 3.68 -7.29 5.64
N THR A 82 4.24 -6.55 4.68
CA THR A 82 3.60 -5.37 4.08
C THR A 82 3.64 -5.44 2.55
N ALA A 83 2.67 -4.83 1.89
CA ALA A 83 2.68 -4.61 0.45
C ALA A 83 2.09 -3.24 0.12
N SER A 84 2.75 -2.50 -0.76
CA SER A 84 2.37 -1.16 -1.17
C SER A 84 2.04 -1.10 -2.65
N VAL A 85 1.02 -0.31 -2.99
CA VAL A 85 0.67 0.07 -4.36
C VAL A 85 0.79 1.57 -4.47
N PHE A 86 1.61 2.04 -5.40
CA PHE A 86 1.83 3.45 -5.68
C PHE A 86 1.48 3.79 -7.13
N VAL A 87 0.92 4.97 -7.35
CA VAL A 87 0.84 5.61 -8.65
C VAL A 87 0.93 7.13 -8.49
N ASN A 88 1.62 7.81 -9.42
CA ASN A 88 1.60 9.26 -9.51
C ASN A 88 0.78 9.77 -10.71
N VAL A 89 0.59 11.09 -10.76
CA VAL A 89 -0.13 11.80 -11.83
C VAL A 89 0.42 11.55 -13.24
N ASN A 90 1.69 11.12 -13.36
CA ASN A 90 2.33 10.79 -14.64
C ASN A 90 2.17 9.30 -15.02
N ARG A 91 1.38 8.54 -14.26
CA ARG A 91 1.18 7.09 -14.42
C ARG A 91 2.47 6.26 -14.27
N VAL A 92 3.42 6.76 -13.50
CA VAL A 92 4.50 5.91 -12.97
C VAL A 92 3.93 5.19 -11.75
N ALA A 93 4.07 3.87 -11.69
CA ALA A 93 3.50 3.05 -10.63
C ALA A 93 4.53 2.04 -10.11
N SER A 94 4.32 1.60 -8.87
CA SER A 94 5.06 0.47 -8.31
C SER A 94 4.16 -0.38 -7.42
N PHE A 95 4.48 -1.67 -7.38
CA PHE A 95 4.05 -2.60 -6.36
C PHE A 95 5.29 -3.03 -5.60
N ASP A 96 5.31 -2.87 -4.28
CA ASP A 96 6.46 -3.24 -3.46
C ASP A 96 5.99 -4.09 -2.28
N HIS A 97 6.48 -5.32 -2.18
CA HIS A 97 6.20 -6.23 -1.07
C HIS A 97 7.46 -6.50 -0.24
N TYR A 98 7.31 -6.34 1.07
CA TYR A 98 8.33 -6.63 2.06
C TYR A 98 7.86 -7.66 3.09
N ALA A 99 8.79 -8.49 3.54
CA ALA A 99 8.62 -9.39 4.68
C ALA A 99 9.84 -9.28 5.59
N ASP A 100 9.61 -9.07 6.88
CA ASP A 100 10.64 -8.99 7.92
C ASP A 100 11.83 -8.07 7.55
N GLY A 101 11.52 -6.84 7.11
CA GLY A 101 12.52 -5.82 6.76
C GLY A 101 13.24 -6.03 5.43
N ARG A 102 12.81 -7.00 4.60
CA ARG A 102 13.44 -7.33 3.32
C ARG A 102 12.46 -7.17 2.16
N LYS A 103 12.90 -6.54 1.07
CA LYS A 103 12.17 -6.48 -0.20
C LYS A 103 12.12 -7.86 -0.82
N ILE A 104 10.91 -8.36 -1.09
CA ILE A 104 10.68 -9.69 -1.65
C ILE A 104 10.28 -9.60 -3.12
N LEU A 105 9.42 -8.64 -3.46
CA LEU A 105 8.87 -8.47 -4.80
C LEU A 105 8.72 -6.97 -5.10
N SER A 106 9.11 -6.55 -6.29
CA SER A 106 8.90 -5.19 -6.80
C SER A 106 8.70 -5.21 -8.31
N PHE A 107 7.69 -4.50 -8.81
CA PHE A 107 7.41 -4.35 -10.25
C PHE A 107 6.46 -3.18 -10.52
N ASP A 108 6.37 -2.73 -11.78
CA ASP A 108 5.36 -1.75 -12.21
C ASP A 108 4.05 -2.50 -12.58
N PRO A 109 2.92 -2.25 -11.89
CA PRO A 109 1.66 -2.92 -12.16
C PRO A 109 0.94 -2.43 -13.42
N LEU A 110 1.32 -1.27 -13.97
CA LEU A 110 0.78 -0.73 -15.23
C LEU A 110 1.55 -1.26 -16.44
N ILE A 111 2.84 -1.57 -16.27
CA ILE A 111 3.72 -2.13 -17.28
C ILE A 111 4.40 -3.40 -16.75
N PRO A 112 3.65 -4.48 -16.44
CA PRO A 112 4.24 -5.72 -15.96
C PRO A 112 5.20 -6.34 -17.00
N TYR A 113 6.46 -6.50 -16.59
CA TYR A 113 7.46 -7.27 -17.35
C TYR A 113 7.21 -8.78 -17.23
N ASP A 114 7.98 -9.55 -18.01
CA ASP A 114 7.85 -11.00 -18.08
C ASP A 114 7.96 -11.68 -16.70
N ALA A 115 7.15 -12.71 -16.55
CA ALA A 115 7.04 -13.55 -15.37
C ALA A 115 8.35 -14.22 -14.93
N ASP A 116 9.32 -14.36 -15.84
CA ASP A 116 10.52 -15.18 -15.64
C ASP A 116 11.44 -14.68 -14.51
N ASP A 117 11.34 -13.38 -14.16
CA ASP A 117 12.10 -12.78 -13.06
C ASP A 117 11.30 -12.67 -11.75
N ALA A 118 10.03 -13.07 -11.74
CA ALA A 118 9.21 -13.07 -10.54
C ALA A 118 9.65 -14.20 -9.59
N PRO A 119 9.74 -13.96 -8.27
CA PRO A 119 9.84 -15.06 -7.31
C PRO A 119 8.69 -16.06 -7.52
N GLN A 120 9.03 -17.34 -7.61
CA GLN A 120 8.09 -18.43 -7.94
C GLN A 120 6.84 -18.44 -7.04
N ASP A 121 6.99 -18.06 -5.77
CA ASP A 121 5.93 -18.04 -4.77
C ASP A 121 4.78 -17.06 -5.10
N TYR A 122 5.02 -16.05 -5.95
CA TYR A 122 3.99 -15.06 -6.34
C TYR A 122 3.60 -15.12 -7.82
N LEU A 123 4.25 -15.99 -8.59
CA LEU A 123 4.04 -16.04 -10.04
C LEU A 123 2.61 -16.48 -10.40
N ALA A 124 2.07 -17.49 -9.71
CA ALA A 124 0.72 -17.99 -9.97
C ALA A 124 -0.35 -16.91 -9.73
N ASP A 125 -0.28 -16.20 -8.60
CA ASP A 125 -1.20 -15.09 -8.29
C ASP A 125 -1.08 -13.95 -9.32
N ARG A 126 0.15 -13.61 -9.71
CA ARG A 126 0.38 -12.57 -10.74
C ARG A 126 -0.20 -12.96 -12.09
N ILE A 127 -0.04 -14.22 -12.52
CA ILE A 127 -0.64 -14.72 -13.76
C ILE A 127 -2.18 -14.63 -13.68
N GLU A 128 -2.76 -15.12 -12.58
CA GLU A 128 -4.22 -15.10 -12.39
C GLU A 128 -4.79 -13.67 -12.42
N LEU A 129 -4.07 -12.71 -11.84
CA LEU A 129 -4.47 -11.30 -11.77
C LEU A 129 -4.08 -10.49 -13.03
N GLY A 130 -3.44 -11.10 -14.02
CA GLY A 130 -3.00 -10.38 -15.24
C GLY A 130 -1.83 -9.43 -15.02
N LEU A 131 -1.05 -9.60 -13.95
CA LEU A 131 0.13 -8.79 -13.59
C LEU A 131 1.42 -9.33 -14.20
N VAL A 132 1.30 -9.89 -15.40
CA VAL A 132 2.38 -10.45 -16.23
C VAL A 132 2.15 -9.99 -17.67
N HIS A 133 3.23 -9.57 -18.33
CA HIS A 133 3.28 -9.19 -19.74
C HIS A 133 2.51 -7.91 -20.16
N GLY A 134 3.26 -6.96 -20.72
CA GLY A 134 2.70 -5.84 -21.48
C GLY A 134 2.02 -4.78 -20.59
N ASN A 135 1.17 -3.96 -21.19
CA ASN A 135 0.39 -2.97 -20.43
C ASN A 135 -0.87 -3.63 -19.86
N SER A 136 -1.08 -3.52 -18.55
CA SER A 136 -2.26 -4.08 -17.90
C SER A 136 -3.35 -3.01 -17.75
N GLU A 137 -4.42 -3.12 -18.54
CA GLU A 137 -5.67 -2.44 -18.19
C GLU A 137 -6.16 -2.97 -16.83
N GLY A 138 -6.50 -2.06 -15.90
CA GLY A 138 -6.87 -2.44 -14.53
C GLY A 138 -5.70 -2.89 -13.64
N GLY A 139 -4.44 -2.70 -14.06
CA GLY A 139 -3.26 -3.13 -13.32
C GLY A 139 -3.20 -2.68 -11.85
N LEU A 140 -3.63 -1.45 -11.55
CA LEU A 140 -3.69 -0.95 -10.16
C LEU A 140 -4.71 -1.73 -9.31
N ALA A 141 -5.89 -2.03 -9.86
CA ALA A 141 -6.90 -2.80 -9.15
C ALA A 141 -6.42 -4.24 -8.90
N ALA A 142 -5.74 -4.85 -9.87
CA ALA A 142 -5.10 -6.14 -9.72
C ALA A 142 -3.97 -6.12 -8.68
N ALA A 143 -3.15 -5.07 -8.66
CA ALA A 143 -2.08 -4.87 -7.68
C ALA A 143 -2.62 -4.75 -6.24
N LEU A 144 -3.71 -4.01 -6.05
CA LEU A 144 -4.40 -3.93 -4.75
C LEU A 144 -4.94 -5.31 -4.32
N GLN A 145 -5.49 -6.10 -5.24
CA GLN A 145 -5.89 -7.48 -4.94
C GLN A 145 -4.69 -8.37 -4.59
N LEU A 146 -3.54 -8.21 -5.26
CA LEU A 146 -2.32 -8.93 -4.91
C LEU A 146 -1.84 -8.54 -3.49
N ALA A 147 -1.87 -7.25 -3.15
CA ALA A 147 -1.53 -6.78 -1.81
C ALA A 147 -2.42 -7.45 -0.74
N GLN A 148 -3.73 -7.55 -0.99
CA GLN A 148 -4.66 -8.27 -0.10
C GLN A 148 -4.34 -9.75 0.03
N ARG A 149 -3.99 -10.45 -1.07
CA ARG A 149 -3.61 -11.88 -1.02
C ARG A 149 -2.34 -12.10 -0.22
N ILE A 150 -1.30 -11.30 -0.50
CA ILE A 150 0.01 -11.43 0.14
C ILE A 150 -0.05 -11.10 1.63
N THR A 151 -0.75 -10.03 2.00
CA THR A 151 -0.79 -9.52 3.38
C THR A 151 -1.97 -10.09 4.18
N GLY A 152 -3.00 -10.62 3.54
CA GLY A 152 -4.26 -10.96 4.20
C GLY A 152 -5.03 -9.74 4.72
N VAL A 153 -4.60 -8.52 4.39
CA VAL A 153 -5.23 -7.28 4.84
C VAL A 153 -6.26 -6.83 3.82
N ARG A 154 -7.52 -6.66 4.22
CA ARG A 154 -8.63 -6.32 3.31
C ARG A 154 -9.42 -5.12 3.82
N PRO A 155 -9.88 -4.21 2.94
CA PRO A 155 -10.82 -3.16 3.32
C PRO A 155 -12.07 -3.77 3.96
N ASN A 156 -12.56 -3.14 5.02
CA ASN A 156 -13.81 -3.48 5.72
C ASN A 156 -14.72 -2.24 5.80
N THR A 157 -15.86 -2.36 6.49
CA THR A 157 -16.84 -1.27 6.59
C THR A 157 -16.27 0.01 7.22
N SER A 158 -15.24 -0.06 8.05
CA SER A 158 -14.60 1.09 8.71
C SER A 158 -13.37 1.62 7.97
N SER A 159 -12.91 0.98 6.89
CA SER A 159 -11.67 1.38 6.19
C SER A 159 -11.77 2.69 5.40
N HIS A 160 -12.90 3.38 5.44
CA HIS A 160 -13.10 4.69 4.82
C HIS A 160 -12.91 5.84 5.82
N ILE A 161 -12.56 5.53 7.07
CA ILE A 161 -12.36 6.49 8.15
C ILE A 161 -10.96 6.26 8.69
N ALA A 162 -10.10 7.28 8.62
CA ALA A 162 -8.81 7.21 9.28
C ALA A 162 -9.02 7.09 10.80
N ALA A 163 -8.24 6.21 11.44
CA ALA A 163 -8.24 6.07 12.90
C ALA A 163 -7.05 6.79 13.55
N ALA A 164 -6.01 7.05 12.77
CA ALA A 164 -4.81 7.74 13.19
C ALA A 164 -4.11 8.38 11.99
N HIS A 165 -3.33 9.39 12.27
CA HIS A 165 -2.56 10.15 11.31
C HIS A 165 -1.12 10.29 11.78
N GLY A 166 -0.21 10.48 10.83
CA GLY A 166 1.15 10.92 11.08
C GLY A 166 1.69 11.66 9.87
N VAL A 167 2.66 12.53 10.08
CA VAL A 167 3.30 13.31 9.01
C VAL A 167 4.75 12.84 8.88
N LEU A 168 5.13 12.47 7.67
CA LEU A 168 6.49 12.08 7.34
C LEU A 168 7.19 13.21 6.58
N GLU A 169 8.24 13.77 7.17
CA GLU A 169 9.10 14.75 6.50
C GLU A 169 10.11 14.01 5.61
N TYR A 170 10.13 14.30 4.31
CA TYR A 170 11.10 13.77 3.35
C TYR A 170 11.54 14.79 2.30
#